data_AF-A0A151AZ86-F1
#
_entry.id   AF-A0A151AZ86-F1
#
_cell.length_a   1.000
_cell.length_b   1.000
_cell.length_c   1.000
_cell.angle_alpha   90.00
_cell.angle_beta   90.00
_cell.angle_gamma   90.00
#
_symmetry.space_group_name_H-M   'P 1'
#
loop_
_entity.id
_entity.type
_entity.pdbx_description
1 polymer ?
#
loop_
_entity_poly.entity_id
_entity_poly.type
_entity_poly.pdbx_seq_one_letter_code
_entity_poly.pdbx_strand_id
1 'polypeptide(L)'
;MRIIYLILFIIAGLLLTWLWLDWSKGRQVIHSIPSGSSQYKTENVVSGNETLPWAGNREVEELLRKYDTPVLMASYHASLPDPILWEAYNVALAADRLAGTVLKPGEIFSQNKLLGPYTKARGYRDGPMFAGNKIIPSEGGGVCKIASVLYNVAILANLEIIERYPHSLTVPYVPPGQDATVAYGTYDFRFRNNTTSPLVIWADTYGDTLYIAFYGREKPPRVTWHHEILGKTESWTEYKYNPSLPPGTEKVIFPGQDGITVRSWVTIEQPNGKIIRKDLGISRYQASPCLVERGPLIKK
;
A
#
# COMPACT_ATOMS: atom_id res chain seq x y z
N MET A 1 29.65 -67.85 -0.92
CA MET A 1 29.43 -66.74 -1.88
C MET A 1 28.06 -66.15 -1.57
N ARG A 2 27.99 -65.07 -0.81
CA ARG A 2 28.46 -63.70 -1.11
C ARG A 2 27.34 -62.92 -1.83
N ILE A 3 26.84 -61.92 -1.10
CA ILE A 3 26.65 -60.54 -1.54
C ILE A 3 25.67 -60.37 -2.71
N ILE A 4 24.46 -59.86 -2.42
CA ILE A 4 23.69 -58.90 -3.26
C ILE A 4 22.30 -58.58 -2.62
N TYR A 5 21.87 -59.22 -1.54
CA TYR A 5 20.64 -58.83 -0.80
C TYR A 5 20.86 -57.78 0.32
N LEU A 6 21.83 -56.87 0.17
CA LEU A 6 22.12 -55.83 1.18
C LEU A 6 22.28 -54.41 0.59
N ILE A 7 21.64 -54.08 -0.54
CA ILE A 7 21.66 -52.70 -1.11
C ILE A 7 20.27 -52.17 -1.51
N LEU A 8 19.18 -52.91 -1.26
CA LEU A 8 17.82 -52.46 -1.62
C LEU A 8 16.88 -52.13 -0.46
N PHE A 9 17.39 -52.11 0.79
CA PHE A 9 16.63 -51.67 1.97
C PHE A 9 17.29 -50.54 2.77
N ILE A 10 18.28 -49.85 2.18
CA ILE A 10 18.93 -48.65 2.79
C ILE A 10 18.54 -47.35 2.06
N ILE A 11 17.91 -47.41 0.87
CA ILE A 11 17.48 -46.19 0.14
C ILE A 11 16.02 -45.81 0.43
N ALA A 12 15.19 -46.72 0.96
CA ALA A 12 13.79 -46.42 1.32
C ALA A 12 13.60 -45.83 2.73
N GLY A 13 14.63 -45.84 3.58
CA GLY A 13 14.60 -45.29 4.95
C GLY A 13 15.24 -43.91 5.12
N LEU A 14 15.92 -43.39 4.08
CA LEU A 14 16.66 -42.11 4.13
C LEU A 14 16.00 -40.98 3.32
N LEU A 15 14.90 -41.26 2.61
CA LEU A 15 14.13 -40.26 1.86
C LEU A 15 12.86 -39.79 2.59
N LEU A 16 12.48 -40.43 3.71
CA LEU A 16 11.32 -40.04 4.53
C LEU A 16 11.66 -39.21 5.78
N THR A 17 12.95 -38.97 6.06
CA THR A 17 13.40 -38.08 7.15
C THR A 17 13.82 -36.69 6.67
N TRP A 18 13.88 -36.45 5.36
CA TRP A 18 14.16 -35.13 4.77
C TRP A 18 12.91 -34.28 4.49
N LEU A 19 11.71 -34.87 4.54
CA LEU A 19 10.44 -34.16 4.28
C LEU A 19 9.65 -33.80 5.56
N TRP A 20 10.20 -34.08 6.75
CA TRP A 20 9.55 -33.79 8.03
C TRP A 20 10.40 -32.95 9.01
N LEU A 21 11.60 -32.52 8.59
CA LEU A 21 12.54 -31.79 9.45
C LEU A 21 12.75 -30.32 9.05
N ASP A 22 12.02 -29.81 8.05
CA ASP A 22 12.12 -28.41 7.62
C ASP A 22 10.91 -27.54 8.02
N TRP A 23 10.02 -28.08 8.87
CA TRP A 23 8.86 -27.35 9.41
C TRP A 23 9.02 -26.88 10.86
N SER A 24 10.12 -27.22 11.53
CA SER A 24 10.40 -26.82 12.93
C SER A 24 11.46 -25.72 13.07
N LYS A 25 12.02 -25.23 11.96
CA LYS A 25 12.87 -24.03 11.93
C LYS A 25 12.19 -22.93 11.13
N GLY A 26 11.02 -22.52 11.61
CA GLY A 26 10.43 -21.24 11.27
C GLY A 26 11.39 -20.13 11.69
N ARG A 27 12.35 -19.81 10.82
CA ARG A 27 13.05 -18.54 10.84
C ARG A 27 11.96 -17.52 10.49
N GLN A 28 11.28 -17.04 11.53
CA GLN A 28 10.47 -15.83 11.46
C GLN A 28 11.46 -14.74 11.03
N VAL A 29 11.52 -14.49 9.73
CA VAL A 29 12.21 -13.33 9.19
C VAL A 29 11.40 -12.16 9.71
N ILE A 30 11.90 -11.55 10.77
CA ILE A 30 11.34 -10.32 11.34
C ILE A 30 11.61 -9.26 10.28
N HIS A 31 10.58 -8.85 9.55
CA HIS A 31 10.67 -7.65 8.74
C HIS A 31 10.73 -6.46 9.71
N SER A 32 11.95 -5.98 9.97
CA SER A 32 12.16 -4.70 10.62
C SER A 32 11.67 -3.61 9.67
N ILE A 33 10.55 -2.97 10.00
CA ILE A 33 10.16 -1.73 9.35
C ILE A 33 11.23 -0.68 9.73
N PRO A 34 11.94 -0.06 8.77
CA PRO A 34 12.95 0.93 9.10
C PRO A 34 12.33 2.09 9.88
N SER A 35 12.79 2.30 11.11
CA SER A 35 12.54 3.53 11.85
C SER A 35 13.43 4.63 11.26
N GLY A 36 12.90 5.43 10.35
CA GLY A 36 13.67 6.51 9.75
C GLY A 36 12.86 7.37 8.80
N SER A 37 12.80 8.66 9.13
CA SER A 37 12.21 9.77 8.36
C SER A 37 12.90 10.07 7.01
N SER A 38 13.52 9.07 6.37
CA SER A 38 14.45 9.23 5.25
C SER A 38 14.20 8.20 4.12
N GLN A 39 12.95 7.95 3.74
CA GLN A 39 12.65 7.05 2.62
C GLN A 39 11.64 7.57 1.59
N TYR A 40 11.14 8.80 1.73
CA TYR A 40 10.36 9.39 0.65
C TYR A 40 11.32 9.81 -0.48
N LYS A 41 11.71 8.86 -1.34
CA LYS A 41 12.11 9.18 -2.72
C LYS A 41 10.84 9.61 -3.45
N THR A 42 10.31 10.77 -3.09
CA THR A 42 9.43 11.52 -3.97
C THR A 42 10.33 12.11 -5.04
N GLU A 43 10.72 11.29 -6.02
CA GLU A 43 10.94 11.87 -7.34
C GLU A 43 9.61 12.56 -7.66
N ASN A 44 9.67 13.88 -7.84
CA ASN A 44 8.51 14.72 -8.04
C ASN A 44 7.65 14.11 -9.16
N VAL A 45 6.54 13.45 -8.80
CA VAL A 45 5.60 12.90 -9.78
C VAL A 45 4.89 14.09 -10.43
N VAL A 46 5.52 14.61 -11.47
CA VAL A 46 4.96 15.62 -12.34
C VAL A 46 3.96 14.92 -13.27
N SER A 47 2.74 15.44 -13.35
CA SER A 47 1.72 14.89 -14.25
C SER A 47 2.26 14.76 -15.68
N GLY A 48 2.30 13.54 -16.22
CA GLY A 48 2.23 13.29 -17.66
C GLY A 48 3.53 13.10 -18.45
N ASN A 49 4.69 12.87 -17.82
CA ASN A 49 5.95 12.58 -18.56
C ASN A 49 6.54 11.17 -18.29
N GLU A 50 5.84 10.30 -17.58
CA GLU A 50 6.32 8.94 -17.26
C GLU A 50 5.89 7.93 -18.33
N THR A 51 6.81 7.03 -18.70
CA THR A 51 6.46 5.84 -19.50
C THR A 51 5.92 4.78 -18.56
N LEU A 52 4.64 4.46 -18.69
CA LEU A 52 3.96 3.48 -17.84
C LEU A 52 4.28 2.03 -18.27
N PRO A 53 4.21 1.04 -17.36
CA PRO A 53 4.56 -0.36 -17.68
C PRO A 53 3.78 -0.97 -18.84
N TRP A 54 2.55 -0.51 -19.08
CA TRP A 54 1.67 -0.95 -20.15
C TRP A 54 1.71 -0.06 -21.41
N ALA A 55 2.77 0.75 -21.59
CA ALA A 55 2.95 1.50 -22.83
C ALA A 55 2.99 0.54 -24.04
N GLY A 56 2.14 0.79 -25.04
CA GLY A 56 1.97 -0.10 -26.20
C GLY A 56 1.11 -1.35 -25.94
N ASN A 57 0.49 -1.47 -24.76
CA ASN A 57 -0.49 -2.53 -24.51
C ASN A 57 -1.76 -2.30 -25.35
N ARG A 58 -2.06 -3.25 -26.23
CA ARG A 58 -3.18 -3.18 -27.18
C ARG A 58 -4.55 -3.05 -26.50
N GLU A 59 -4.76 -3.72 -25.37
CA GLU A 59 -6.05 -3.66 -24.65
C GLU A 59 -6.28 -2.25 -24.10
N VAL A 60 -5.25 -1.64 -23.50
CA VAL A 60 -5.30 -0.26 -23.03
C VAL A 60 -5.60 0.67 -24.19
N GLU A 61 -4.86 0.58 -25.29
CA GLU A 61 -5.08 1.45 -26.45
C GLU A 61 -6.47 1.30 -27.07
N GLU A 62 -6.99 0.07 -27.19
CA GLU A 62 -8.34 -0.17 -27.69
C GLU A 62 -9.39 0.45 -26.76
N LEU A 63 -9.19 0.36 -25.45
CA LEU A 63 -10.06 0.97 -24.46
C LEU A 63 -10.04 2.51 -24.56
N LEU A 64 -8.85 3.11 -24.62
CA LEU A 64 -8.69 4.57 -24.73
C LEU A 64 -9.30 5.11 -26.02
N ARG A 65 -9.17 4.39 -27.14
CA ARG A 65 -9.83 4.72 -28.42
C ARG A 65 -11.35 4.61 -28.30
N LYS A 66 -11.85 3.54 -27.68
CA LYS A 66 -13.29 3.29 -27.52
C LYS A 66 -13.99 4.40 -26.75
N TYR A 67 -13.34 4.97 -25.74
CA TYR A 67 -13.92 6.01 -24.88
C TYR A 67 -13.45 7.42 -25.20
N ASP A 68 -12.64 7.61 -26.24
CA ASP A 68 -12.06 8.89 -26.65
C ASP A 68 -11.33 9.58 -25.48
N THR A 69 -10.44 8.82 -24.84
CA THR A 69 -9.61 9.26 -23.70
C THR A 69 -8.12 9.10 -24.01
N PRO A 70 -7.56 9.79 -25.03
CA PRO A 70 -6.18 9.59 -25.47
C PRO A 70 -5.14 10.22 -24.53
N VAL A 71 -5.55 11.08 -23.60
CA VAL A 71 -4.63 11.87 -22.77
C VAL A 71 -4.40 11.16 -21.45
N LEU A 72 -3.13 10.83 -21.13
CA LEU A 72 -2.71 10.53 -19.78
C LEU A 72 -2.86 11.79 -18.92
N MET A 73 -3.89 11.82 -18.06
CA MET A 73 -4.15 12.97 -17.19
C MET A 73 -3.16 13.00 -16.03
N ALA A 74 -3.00 11.87 -15.35
CA ALA A 74 -2.07 11.72 -14.24
C ALA A 74 -1.73 10.23 -14.04
N SER A 75 -0.55 9.98 -13.49
CA SER A 75 -0.12 8.70 -12.96
C SER A 75 0.44 8.89 -11.56
N TYR A 76 0.44 7.81 -10.78
CA TYR A 76 1.16 7.72 -9.53
C TYR A 76 1.56 6.28 -9.31
N HIS A 77 2.67 6.08 -8.63
CA HIS A 77 3.14 4.76 -8.28
C HIS A 77 3.64 4.74 -6.84
N ALA A 78 3.49 3.59 -6.20
CA ALA A 78 3.97 3.37 -4.85
C ALA A 78 4.63 2.01 -4.77
N SER A 79 5.86 1.97 -4.28
CA SER A 79 6.54 0.71 -3.99
C SER A 79 5.92 0.03 -2.78
N LEU A 80 5.94 -1.29 -2.81
CA LEU A 80 5.47 -2.22 -1.80
C LEU A 80 6.70 -2.90 -1.18
N PRO A 81 7.59 -2.17 -0.48
CA PRO A 81 8.79 -2.81 0.07
C PRO A 81 8.39 -3.88 1.09
N ASP A 82 9.04 -5.03 0.99
CA ASP A 82 8.91 -6.16 1.91
C ASP A 82 7.44 -6.57 2.17
N PRO A 83 6.68 -6.97 1.13
CA PRO A 83 5.28 -7.32 1.29
C PRO A 83 5.15 -8.53 2.22
N ILE A 84 4.36 -8.38 3.27
CA ILE A 84 4.17 -9.43 4.29
C ILE A 84 2.93 -10.25 3.94
N LEU A 85 2.96 -11.57 4.20
CA LEU A 85 1.83 -12.47 3.93
C LEU A 85 1.39 -12.41 2.45
N TRP A 86 0.09 -12.30 2.19
CA TRP A 86 -0.50 -12.22 0.85
C TRP A 86 -0.74 -10.79 0.36
N GLU A 87 -0.03 -9.81 0.91
CA GLU A 87 -0.25 -8.39 0.57
C GLU A 87 -0.08 -8.11 -0.93
N ALA A 88 1.06 -8.51 -1.51
CA ALA A 88 1.34 -8.30 -2.93
C ALA A 88 0.27 -8.93 -3.83
N TYR A 89 -0.18 -10.14 -3.47
CA TYR A 89 -1.26 -10.82 -4.18
C TYR A 89 -2.59 -10.05 -4.09
N ASN A 90 -2.98 -9.57 -2.91
CA ASN A 90 -4.21 -8.81 -2.73
C ASN A 90 -4.17 -7.47 -3.49
N VAL A 91 -3.03 -6.79 -3.49
CA VAL A 91 -2.82 -5.54 -4.24
C VAL A 91 -2.89 -5.80 -5.74
N ALA A 92 -2.23 -6.84 -6.25
CA ALA A 92 -2.30 -7.23 -7.66
C ALA A 92 -3.73 -7.59 -8.08
N LEU A 93 -4.45 -8.40 -7.29
CA LEU A 93 -5.85 -8.73 -7.55
C LEU A 93 -6.76 -7.49 -7.56
N ALA A 94 -6.50 -6.54 -6.66
CA ALA A 94 -7.26 -5.29 -6.60
C ALA A 94 -6.93 -4.36 -7.77
N ALA A 95 -5.66 -4.32 -8.21
CA ALA A 95 -5.23 -3.57 -9.39
C ALA A 95 -5.85 -4.13 -10.67
N ASP A 96 -5.82 -5.45 -10.87
CA ASP A 96 -6.45 -6.14 -12.00
C ASP A 96 -7.95 -5.83 -12.10
N ARG A 97 -8.67 -5.84 -10.97
CA ARG A 97 -10.10 -5.45 -10.92
C ARG A 97 -10.37 -3.97 -11.14
N LEU A 98 -9.40 -3.12 -10.85
CA LEU A 98 -9.50 -1.69 -11.05
C LEU A 98 -9.23 -1.31 -12.52
N ALA A 99 -8.34 -2.06 -13.18
CA ALA A 99 -7.96 -1.84 -14.56
C ALA A 99 -9.17 -1.87 -15.50
N GLY A 100 -9.24 -0.87 -16.37
CA GLY A 100 -10.31 -0.73 -17.35
C GLY A 100 -11.60 -0.11 -16.82
N THR A 101 -11.63 0.34 -15.55
CA THR A 101 -12.78 1.07 -15.00
C THR A 101 -13.01 2.36 -15.77
N VAL A 102 -14.26 2.61 -16.18
CA VAL A 102 -14.65 3.85 -16.88
C VAL A 102 -15.70 4.60 -16.08
N LEU A 103 -15.44 5.88 -15.81
CA LEU A 103 -16.37 6.78 -15.14
C LEU A 103 -16.88 7.82 -16.12
N LYS A 104 -18.19 7.94 -16.26
CA LYS A 104 -18.82 9.02 -17.04
C LYS A 104 -18.70 10.37 -16.31
N PRO A 105 -18.87 11.49 -17.03
CA PRO A 105 -18.98 12.81 -16.41
C PRO A 105 -19.98 12.82 -15.26
N GLY A 106 -19.56 13.34 -14.11
CA GLY A 106 -20.36 13.46 -12.89
C GLY A 106 -20.44 12.18 -12.02
N GLU A 107 -20.02 11.02 -12.52
CA GLU A 107 -20.05 9.77 -11.75
C GLU A 107 -19.03 9.78 -10.60
N ILE A 108 -19.40 9.09 -9.51
CA ILE A 108 -18.56 8.95 -8.31
C ILE A 108 -17.97 7.54 -8.31
N PHE A 109 -16.66 7.46 -8.29
CA PHE A 109 -15.93 6.25 -7.99
C PHE A 109 -16.05 5.91 -6.50
N SER A 110 -16.14 4.62 -6.20
CA SER A 110 -16.07 4.10 -4.83
C SER A 110 -15.22 2.83 -4.85
N GLN A 111 -14.14 2.84 -4.08
CA GLN A 111 -13.26 1.67 -4.00
C GLN A 111 -13.99 0.49 -3.39
N ASN A 112 -14.71 0.69 -2.28
CA ASN A 112 -15.45 -0.39 -1.63
C ASN A 112 -16.55 -0.97 -2.52
N LYS A 113 -17.21 -0.14 -3.35
CA LYS A 113 -18.23 -0.61 -4.29
C LYS A 113 -17.63 -1.49 -5.40
N LEU A 114 -16.45 -1.14 -5.90
CA LEU A 114 -15.81 -1.86 -7.00
C LEU A 114 -15.04 -3.09 -6.51
N LEU A 115 -14.17 -2.90 -5.52
CA LEU A 115 -13.18 -3.90 -5.09
C LEU A 115 -13.66 -4.70 -3.88
N GLY A 116 -14.45 -4.08 -3.00
CA GLY A 116 -15.03 -4.74 -1.84
C GLY A 116 -16.19 -5.70 -2.16
N PRO A 117 -16.69 -6.47 -1.18
CA PRO A 117 -16.04 -6.73 0.10
C PRO A 117 -14.73 -7.53 -0.07
N TYR A 118 -13.74 -7.28 0.80
CA TYR A 118 -12.40 -7.85 0.67
C TYR A 118 -12.29 -9.27 1.25
N THR A 119 -13.09 -10.20 0.72
CA THR A 119 -13.27 -11.54 1.29
C THR A 119 -12.58 -12.65 0.50
N LYS A 120 -12.31 -13.78 1.15
CA LYS A 120 -11.84 -15.02 0.50
C LYS A 120 -12.72 -15.50 -0.64
N ALA A 121 -14.05 -15.36 -0.51
CA ALA A 121 -15.00 -15.69 -1.57
C ALA A 121 -14.81 -14.82 -2.83
N ARG A 122 -14.30 -13.59 -2.65
CA ARG A 122 -13.90 -12.70 -3.75
C ARG A 122 -12.40 -12.81 -4.06
N GLY A 123 -11.76 -13.92 -3.70
CA GLY A 123 -10.37 -14.23 -4.05
C GLY A 123 -9.32 -13.57 -3.17
N TYR A 124 -9.68 -12.69 -2.23
CA TYR A 124 -8.70 -12.09 -1.33
C TYR A 124 -8.13 -13.11 -0.35
N ARG A 125 -6.94 -12.83 0.17
CA ARG A 125 -6.24 -13.68 1.13
C ARG A 125 -5.88 -12.88 2.38
N ASP A 126 -5.43 -13.59 3.41
CA ASP A 126 -5.02 -12.97 4.67
C ASP A 126 -3.72 -12.18 4.45
N GLY A 127 -3.83 -10.85 4.45
CA GLY A 127 -2.73 -9.89 4.34
C GLY A 127 -2.53 -9.14 5.65
N PRO A 128 -1.57 -8.21 5.71
CA PRO A 128 -1.29 -7.43 6.91
C PRO A 128 -2.38 -6.39 7.17
N MET A 129 -2.77 -6.25 8.43
CA MET A 129 -3.64 -5.20 8.93
C MET A 129 -3.06 -4.64 10.24
N PHE A 130 -3.02 -3.32 10.37
CA PHE A 130 -2.67 -2.69 11.64
C PHE A 130 -3.84 -2.82 12.62
N ALA A 131 -3.57 -3.42 13.78
CA ALA A 131 -4.50 -3.53 14.89
C ALA A 131 -3.82 -3.02 16.16
N GLY A 132 -4.00 -1.73 16.46
CA GLY A 132 -3.22 -1.02 17.48
C GLY A 132 -1.73 -1.06 17.12
N ASN A 133 -0.91 -1.57 18.01
CA ASN A 133 0.56 -1.60 17.88
C ASN A 133 1.07 -2.93 17.28
N LYS A 134 0.22 -3.65 16.55
CA LYS A 134 0.54 -4.96 15.96
C LYS A 134 0.08 -5.01 14.52
N ILE A 135 0.81 -5.78 13.71
CA ILE A 135 0.36 -6.23 12.40
C ILE A 135 -0.26 -7.61 12.59
N ILE A 136 -1.54 -7.74 12.28
CA ILE A 136 -2.28 -9.01 12.33
C ILE A 136 -2.72 -9.42 10.92
N PRO A 137 -2.81 -10.72 10.62
CA PRO A 137 -3.44 -11.19 9.40
C PRO A 137 -4.92 -10.80 9.35
N SER A 138 -5.39 -10.29 8.21
CA SER A 138 -6.79 -9.96 7.94
C SER A 138 -7.11 -10.15 6.46
N GLU A 139 -8.34 -10.57 6.14
CA GLU A 139 -8.78 -10.76 4.75
C GLU A 139 -8.68 -9.44 3.98
N GLY A 140 -8.00 -9.49 2.82
CA GLY A 140 -7.81 -8.29 2.00
C GLY A 140 -6.78 -7.30 2.54
N GLY A 141 -5.98 -7.68 3.54
CA GLY A 141 -4.87 -6.83 4.00
C GLY A 141 -4.00 -6.38 2.82
N GLY A 142 -3.69 -5.08 2.77
CA GLY A 142 -2.97 -4.43 1.68
C GLY A 142 -3.80 -3.50 0.78
N VAL A 143 -5.14 -3.65 0.71
CA VAL A 143 -5.99 -2.88 -0.23
C VAL A 143 -6.03 -1.36 0.04
N CYS A 144 -5.61 -0.89 1.21
CA CYS A 144 -5.46 0.55 1.49
C CYS A 144 -4.37 1.22 0.62
N LYS A 145 -3.43 0.44 0.08
CA LYS A 145 -2.44 0.94 -0.88
C LYS A 145 -3.11 1.39 -2.19
N ILE A 146 -4.12 0.66 -2.66
CA ILE A 146 -4.94 1.07 -3.82
C ILE A 146 -5.60 2.42 -3.53
N ALA A 147 -6.17 2.59 -2.33
CA ALA A 147 -6.82 3.84 -1.94
C ALA A 147 -5.85 5.02 -1.91
N SER A 148 -4.65 4.81 -1.34
CA SER A 148 -3.62 5.84 -1.26
C SER A 148 -3.10 6.24 -2.65
N VAL A 149 -2.85 5.28 -3.55
CA VAL A 149 -2.41 5.60 -4.91
C VAL A 149 -3.55 6.28 -5.69
N LEU A 150 -4.78 5.77 -5.62
CA LEU A 150 -5.95 6.41 -6.23
C LEU A 150 -6.15 7.85 -5.74
N TYR A 151 -5.96 8.11 -4.45
CA TYR A 151 -6.04 9.47 -3.89
C TYR A 151 -5.01 10.41 -4.52
N ASN A 152 -3.76 9.98 -4.65
CA ASN A 152 -2.73 10.79 -5.28
C ASN A 152 -2.99 11.03 -6.76
N VAL A 153 -3.36 10.00 -7.52
CA VAL A 153 -3.71 10.16 -8.95
C VAL A 153 -4.91 11.08 -9.12
N ALA A 154 -5.95 10.95 -8.27
CA ALA A 154 -7.13 11.80 -8.33
C ALA A 154 -6.80 13.27 -8.02
N ILE A 155 -5.94 13.54 -7.05
CA ILE A 155 -5.49 14.90 -6.75
C ILE A 155 -4.66 15.47 -7.91
N LEU A 156 -3.72 14.70 -8.47
CA LEU A 156 -2.90 15.12 -9.61
C LEU A 156 -3.73 15.34 -10.88
N ALA A 157 -4.81 14.57 -11.06
CA ALA A 157 -5.80 14.76 -12.12
C ALA A 157 -6.79 15.91 -11.84
N ASN A 158 -6.61 16.65 -10.75
CA ASN A 158 -7.47 17.73 -10.29
C ASN A 158 -8.96 17.32 -10.14
N LEU A 159 -9.20 16.11 -9.65
CA LEU A 159 -10.54 15.61 -9.40
C LEU A 159 -11.07 16.04 -8.02
N GLU A 160 -12.40 16.02 -7.90
CA GLU A 160 -13.10 16.29 -6.65
C GLU A 160 -13.06 15.04 -5.75
N ILE A 161 -12.43 15.18 -4.57
CA ILE A 161 -12.43 14.12 -3.56
C ILE A 161 -13.72 14.23 -2.75
N ILE A 162 -14.51 13.16 -2.75
CA ILE A 162 -15.79 13.07 -2.05
C ILE A 162 -15.61 12.49 -0.65
N GLU A 163 -14.71 11.53 -0.50
CA GLU A 163 -14.44 10.86 0.77
C GLU A 163 -13.00 10.39 0.83
N ARG A 164 -12.33 10.70 1.95
CA ARG A 164 -10.97 10.24 2.24
C ARG A 164 -10.76 10.24 3.76
N TYR A 165 -10.16 9.17 4.25
CA TYR A 165 -9.71 9.04 5.63
C TYR A 165 -8.19 8.74 5.67
N PRO A 166 -7.39 9.42 6.51
CA PRO A 166 -6.01 9.01 6.76
C PRO A 166 -5.97 7.71 7.56
N HIS A 167 -4.84 7.00 7.50
CA HIS A 167 -4.48 5.98 8.48
C HIS A 167 -4.26 6.59 9.87
N SER A 168 -4.38 5.76 10.90
CA SER A 168 -4.05 6.15 12.28
C SER A 168 -2.55 6.25 12.54
N LEU A 169 -1.72 5.54 11.77
CA LEU A 169 -0.26 5.55 11.81
C LEU A 169 0.27 5.95 10.44
N THR A 170 1.50 6.46 10.38
CA THR A 170 2.12 6.75 9.08
C THR A 170 2.37 5.46 8.30
N VAL A 171 2.35 5.58 6.98
CA VAL A 171 2.59 4.46 6.06
C VAL A 171 3.86 4.72 5.24
N PRO A 172 4.66 3.69 4.95
CA PRO A 172 5.99 3.89 4.36
C PRO A 172 5.97 4.18 2.85
N TYR A 173 4.81 4.06 2.19
CA TYR A 173 4.69 4.06 0.74
C TYR A 173 4.13 5.37 0.14
N VAL A 174 3.71 6.33 0.95
CA VAL A 174 3.32 7.69 0.53
C VAL A 174 3.65 8.71 1.64
N PRO A 175 3.93 9.99 1.30
CA PRO A 175 4.16 11.03 2.30
C PRO A 175 2.99 11.20 3.29
N PRO A 176 3.25 11.63 4.54
CA PRO A 176 2.18 11.98 5.47
C PRO A 176 1.28 13.07 4.88
N GLY A 177 -0.02 12.83 4.89
CA GLY A 177 -1.06 13.68 4.29
C GLY A 177 -1.50 13.22 2.90
N GLN A 178 -0.76 12.31 2.26
CA GLN A 178 -1.05 11.75 0.92
C GLN A 178 -1.62 10.33 0.97
N ASP A 179 -1.87 9.77 2.15
CA ASP A 179 -2.44 8.42 2.28
C ASP A 179 -3.98 8.44 2.31
N ALA A 180 -4.59 7.31 1.99
CA ALA A 180 -6.01 7.07 2.21
C ALA A 180 -6.22 5.63 2.68
N THR A 181 -7.16 5.42 3.59
CA THR A 181 -7.49 4.11 4.15
C THR A 181 -8.92 3.72 3.81
N VAL A 182 -9.17 2.42 3.73
CA VAL A 182 -10.50 1.85 3.47
C VAL A 182 -10.78 0.69 4.43
N ALA A 183 -12.03 0.56 4.81
CA ALA A 183 -12.56 -0.55 5.58
C ALA A 183 -13.99 -0.79 5.10
N TYR A 184 -14.26 -1.96 4.52
CA TYR A 184 -15.56 -2.24 3.92
C TYR A 184 -16.67 -2.11 4.98
N GLY A 185 -17.68 -1.29 4.68
CA GLY A 185 -18.80 -0.99 5.58
C GLY A 185 -18.59 0.22 6.50
N THR A 186 -17.39 0.81 6.57
CA THR A 186 -17.12 1.99 7.42
C THR A 186 -16.37 3.12 6.70
N TYR A 187 -15.19 2.87 6.13
CA TYR A 187 -14.36 3.88 5.46
C TYR A 187 -14.21 3.56 3.98
N ASP A 188 -14.48 4.52 3.10
CA ASP A 188 -14.26 4.39 1.67
C ASP A 188 -13.32 5.48 1.14
N PHE A 189 -12.77 5.24 -0.04
CA PHE A 189 -12.14 6.28 -0.84
C PHE A 189 -13.01 6.55 -2.07
N ARG A 190 -13.47 7.80 -2.19
CA ARG A 190 -14.38 8.22 -3.26
C ARG A 190 -13.95 9.53 -3.87
N PHE A 191 -14.04 9.60 -5.20
CA PHE A 191 -13.83 10.82 -5.96
C PHE A 191 -14.84 10.90 -7.10
N ARG A 192 -15.12 12.11 -7.56
CA ARG A 192 -16.01 12.36 -8.70
C ARG A 192 -15.18 12.57 -9.96
N ASN A 193 -15.62 12.00 -11.08
CA ASN A 193 -15.22 12.50 -12.38
C ASN A 193 -15.94 13.84 -12.64
N ASN A 194 -15.37 14.95 -12.17
CA ASN A 194 -15.87 16.31 -12.41
C ASN A 194 -15.39 16.90 -13.74
N THR A 195 -14.91 16.07 -14.68
CA THR A 195 -14.59 16.48 -16.05
C THR A 195 -15.81 16.38 -16.95
N THR A 196 -15.70 16.87 -18.19
CA THR A 196 -16.76 16.82 -19.20
C THR A 196 -16.68 15.59 -20.10
N SER A 197 -15.68 14.71 -19.91
CA SER A 197 -15.46 13.50 -20.70
C SER A 197 -15.44 12.24 -19.81
N PRO A 198 -15.56 11.04 -20.39
CA PRO A 198 -15.22 9.82 -19.69
C PRO A 198 -13.80 9.88 -19.10
N LEU A 199 -13.61 9.17 -17.99
CA LEU A 199 -12.33 8.94 -17.34
C LEU A 199 -12.07 7.44 -17.33
N VAL A 200 -10.97 6.99 -17.92
CA VAL A 200 -10.51 5.60 -17.84
C VAL A 200 -9.48 5.49 -16.72
N ILE A 201 -9.63 4.51 -15.85
CA ILE A 201 -8.67 4.14 -14.82
C ILE A 201 -7.96 2.87 -15.28
N TRP A 202 -6.63 2.90 -15.29
CA TRP A 202 -5.82 1.71 -15.48
C TRP A 202 -4.90 1.51 -14.28
N ALA A 203 -4.68 0.27 -13.90
CA ALA A 203 -3.83 -0.10 -12.79
C ALA A 203 -3.10 -1.40 -13.10
N ASP A 204 -1.87 -1.52 -12.64
CA ASP A 204 -1.09 -2.76 -12.74
C ASP A 204 -0.01 -2.79 -11.66
N THR A 205 0.54 -3.97 -11.39
CA THR A 205 1.69 -4.16 -10.52
C THR A 205 2.86 -4.68 -11.32
N TYR A 206 4.00 -3.99 -11.26
CA TYR A 206 5.24 -4.45 -11.89
C TYR A 206 6.33 -4.60 -10.83
N GLY A 207 6.81 -5.84 -10.64
CA GLY A 207 7.62 -6.19 -9.48
C GLY A 207 6.87 -5.86 -8.19
N ASP A 208 7.52 -5.13 -7.29
CA ASP A 208 6.93 -4.69 -6.03
C ASP A 208 6.31 -3.28 -6.13
N THR A 209 6.02 -2.76 -7.32
CA THR A 209 5.46 -1.40 -7.47
C THR A 209 4.05 -1.43 -8.05
N LEU A 210 3.12 -0.78 -7.36
CA LEU A 210 1.77 -0.52 -7.84
C LEU A 210 1.76 0.76 -8.68
N TYR A 211 1.24 0.70 -9.89
CA TYR A 211 1.02 1.83 -10.78
C TYR A 211 -0.47 2.03 -11.00
N ILE A 212 -0.95 3.27 -10.93
CA ILE A 212 -2.31 3.64 -11.35
C ILE A 212 -2.22 4.90 -12.20
N ALA A 213 -2.99 4.93 -13.29
CA ALA A 213 -3.10 6.09 -14.15
C ALA A 213 -4.55 6.38 -14.54
N PHE A 214 -4.84 7.66 -14.69
CA PHE A 214 -6.11 8.16 -15.22
C PHE A 214 -5.91 8.72 -16.62
N TYR A 215 -6.81 8.35 -17.51
CA TYR A 215 -6.86 8.84 -18.88
C TYR A 215 -8.18 9.55 -19.15
N GLY A 216 -8.11 10.65 -19.89
CA GLY A 216 -9.26 11.47 -20.24
C GLY A 216 -9.05 12.15 -21.59
N ARG A 217 -9.89 13.14 -21.89
CA ARG A 217 -9.82 13.89 -23.16
C ARG A 217 -8.87 15.08 -23.11
N GLU A 218 -8.71 15.69 -21.93
CA GLU A 218 -7.95 16.94 -21.75
C GLU A 218 -6.88 16.79 -20.68
N LYS A 219 -5.78 17.55 -20.82
CA LYS A 219 -4.75 17.59 -19.78
C LYS A 219 -5.26 18.37 -18.56
N PRO A 220 -5.12 17.85 -17.33
CA PRO A 220 -5.46 18.60 -16.14
C PRO A 220 -4.47 19.77 -15.94
N PRO A 221 -4.85 20.80 -15.16
CA PRO A 221 -3.90 21.83 -14.74
C PRO A 221 -2.76 21.21 -13.92
N ARG A 222 -1.61 21.89 -13.87
CA ARG A 222 -0.48 21.41 -13.07
C ARG A 222 -0.81 21.51 -11.59
N VAL A 223 -0.66 20.39 -10.87
CA VAL A 223 -0.91 20.28 -9.43
C VAL A 223 0.42 20.05 -8.71
N THR A 224 0.71 20.85 -7.68
CA THR A 224 1.89 20.69 -6.82
C THR A 224 1.45 20.51 -5.38
N TRP A 225 1.93 19.44 -4.73
CA TRP A 225 1.69 19.15 -3.32
C TRP A 225 2.53 20.00 -2.38
N HIS A 226 1.95 20.32 -1.23
CA HIS A 226 2.61 21.01 -0.13
C HIS A 226 2.17 20.42 1.20
N HIS A 227 3.11 20.37 2.15
CA HIS A 227 2.89 19.84 3.48
C HIS A 227 3.53 20.73 4.54
N GLU A 228 2.85 20.88 5.67
CA GLU A 228 3.35 21.59 6.84
C GLU A 228 3.15 20.70 8.07
N ILE A 229 4.25 20.38 8.76
CA ILE A 229 4.20 19.61 10.01
C ILE A 229 3.79 20.56 11.13
N LEU A 230 2.61 20.32 11.70
CA LEU A 230 2.05 21.13 12.79
C LEU A 230 2.48 20.62 14.17
N GLY A 231 2.85 19.34 14.28
CA GLY A 231 3.27 18.74 15.54
C GLY A 231 3.85 17.35 15.36
N LYS A 232 4.69 16.95 16.32
CA LYS A 232 5.29 15.63 16.41
C LYS A 232 5.17 15.11 17.83
N THR A 233 5.08 13.78 17.97
CA THR A 233 5.07 13.10 19.27
C THR A 233 6.02 11.92 19.16
N GLU A 234 7.08 11.94 19.96
CA GLU A 234 8.07 10.85 19.95
C GLU A 234 7.43 9.54 20.43
N SER A 235 7.83 8.44 19.80
CA SER A 235 7.54 7.10 20.29
C SER A 235 8.26 6.81 21.61
N TRP A 236 7.69 5.91 22.42
CA TRP A 236 8.26 5.44 23.68
C TRP A 236 8.53 3.94 23.63
N THR A 237 9.27 3.39 24.59
CA THR A 237 9.52 1.94 24.65
C THR A 237 8.67 1.28 25.73
N GLU A 238 7.95 0.22 25.37
CA GLU A 238 7.24 -0.64 26.31
C GLU A 238 7.88 -2.02 26.37
N TYR A 239 8.21 -2.46 27.59
CA TYR A 239 8.78 -3.77 27.82
C TYR A 239 7.72 -4.77 28.25
N LYS A 240 7.73 -5.93 27.61
CA LYS A 240 6.89 -7.07 27.96
C LYS A 240 7.76 -8.24 28.41
N TYR A 241 7.52 -8.77 29.59
CA TYR A 241 8.23 -9.96 30.05
C TYR A 241 7.88 -11.17 29.17
N ASN A 242 8.91 -11.89 28.70
CA ASN A 242 8.76 -13.14 27.97
C ASN A 242 9.70 -14.22 28.56
N PRO A 243 9.19 -15.17 29.35
CA PRO A 243 10.01 -16.22 29.97
C PRO A 243 10.60 -17.22 28.96
N SER A 244 10.13 -17.21 27.71
CA SER A 244 10.62 -18.11 26.64
C SER A 244 11.90 -17.60 25.98
N LEU A 245 12.28 -16.34 26.21
CA LEU A 245 13.53 -15.79 25.71
C LEU A 245 14.70 -16.18 26.63
N PRO A 246 15.92 -16.39 26.09
CA PRO A 246 17.09 -16.63 26.92
C PRO A 246 17.32 -15.50 27.95
N PRO A 247 17.83 -15.82 29.15
CA PRO A 247 18.09 -14.80 30.16
C PRO A 247 18.99 -13.66 29.65
N GLY A 248 18.62 -12.43 29.96
CA GLY A 248 19.34 -11.21 29.55
C GLY A 248 19.12 -10.78 28.10
N THR A 249 18.27 -11.47 27.33
CA THR A 249 17.99 -11.10 25.93
C THR A 249 16.75 -10.21 25.80
N GLU A 250 16.76 -9.40 24.76
CA GLU A 250 15.63 -8.57 24.34
C GLU A 250 15.30 -8.84 22.88
N LYS A 251 14.02 -8.72 22.53
CA LYS A 251 13.52 -8.90 21.17
C LYS A 251 12.53 -7.78 20.85
N VAL A 252 12.86 -6.94 19.86
CA VAL A 252 11.92 -5.95 19.33
C VAL A 252 10.81 -6.69 18.57
N ILE A 253 9.57 -6.47 18.98
CA ILE A 253 8.36 -7.03 18.36
C ILE A 253 7.73 -6.02 17.39
N PHE A 254 7.80 -4.74 17.75
CA PHE A 254 7.33 -3.64 16.91
C PHE A 254 8.26 -2.44 17.15
N PRO A 255 8.83 -1.80 16.11
CA PRO A 255 9.84 -0.77 16.28
C PRO A 255 9.31 0.55 16.84
N GLY A 256 7.98 0.72 16.92
CA GLY A 256 7.36 2.00 17.26
C GLY A 256 7.27 2.93 16.05
N GLN A 257 6.46 3.97 16.17
CA GLN A 257 6.34 5.02 15.18
C GLN A 257 6.07 6.35 15.89
N ASP A 258 6.75 7.40 15.46
CA ASP A 258 6.45 8.74 15.96
C ASP A 258 5.09 9.21 15.42
N GLY A 259 4.36 9.92 16.27
CA GLY A 259 3.15 10.61 15.88
C GLY A 259 3.47 11.89 15.13
N ILE A 260 2.64 12.22 14.15
CA ILE A 260 2.79 13.45 13.37
C ILE A 260 1.41 14.04 13.05
N THR A 261 1.30 15.37 13.12
CA THR A 261 0.14 16.10 12.59
C THR A 261 0.62 16.94 11.41
N VAL A 262 -0.01 16.79 10.26
CA VAL A 262 0.39 17.45 9.01
C VAL A 262 -0.80 18.14 8.37
N ARG A 263 -0.63 19.41 7.99
CA ARG A 263 -1.55 20.12 7.09
C ARG A 263 -1.07 19.94 5.65
N SER A 264 -1.99 19.64 4.74
CA SER A 264 -1.68 19.45 3.34
C SER A 264 -2.52 20.36 2.47
N TRP A 265 -1.94 20.88 1.39
CA TRP A 265 -2.66 21.60 0.35
C TRP A 265 -1.99 21.37 -0.99
N VAL A 266 -2.70 21.71 -2.07
CA VAL A 266 -2.11 21.77 -3.40
C VAL A 266 -2.21 23.17 -3.99
N THR A 267 -1.24 23.52 -4.81
CA THR A 267 -1.35 24.66 -5.74
C THR A 267 -1.66 24.14 -7.13
N ILE A 268 -2.66 24.75 -7.77
CA ILE A 268 -3.17 24.39 -9.09
C ILE A 268 -2.87 25.57 -10.03
N GLU A 269 -2.04 25.33 -11.04
CA GLU A 269 -1.69 26.32 -12.07
C GLU A 269 -2.68 26.21 -13.23
N GLN A 270 -3.55 27.21 -13.36
CA GLN A 270 -4.53 27.28 -14.45
C GLN A 270 -3.86 27.64 -15.79
N PRO A 271 -4.48 27.30 -16.93
CA PRO A 271 -3.94 27.65 -18.26
C PRO A 271 -3.69 29.15 -18.49
N ASN A 272 -4.38 30.03 -17.76
CA ASN A 272 -4.20 31.49 -17.81
C ASN A 272 -3.06 32.00 -16.89
N GLY A 273 -2.28 31.12 -16.27
CA GLY A 273 -1.21 31.45 -15.34
C GLY A 273 -1.68 31.75 -13.90
N LYS A 274 -2.99 31.73 -13.62
CA LYS A 274 -3.50 31.92 -12.26
C LYS A 274 -3.20 30.70 -11.41
N ILE A 275 -2.63 30.91 -10.23
CA ILE A 275 -2.38 29.86 -9.24
C ILE A 275 -3.49 29.88 -8.19
N ILE A 276 -4.14 28.73 -7.98
CA ILE A 276 -5.17 28.53 -6.96
C ILE A 276 -4.63 27.61 -5.87
N ARG A 277 -4.81 27.97 -4.60
CA ARG A 277 -4.55 27.07 -3.47
C ARG A 277 -5.83 26.30 -3.11
N LYS A 278 -5.75 24.97 -3.05
CA LYS A 278 -6.80 24.08 -2.56
C LYS A 278 -6.33 23.42 -1.28
N ASP A 279 -6.94 23.76 -0.15
CA ASP A 279 -6.64 23.14 1.15
C ASP A 279 -7.19 21.71 1.18
N LEU A 280 -6.38 20.76 1.65
CA LEU A 280 -6.75 19.34 1.77
C LEU A 280 -6.92 18.91 3.23
N GLY A 281 -6.76 19.86 4.16
CA GLY A 281 -7.02 19.67 5.58
C GLY A 281 -5.83 19.12 6.36
N ILE A 282 -6.13 18.57 7.53
CA ILE A 282 -5.14 18.11 8.51
C ILE A 282 -5.28 16.61 8.69
N SER A 283 -4.17 15.88 8.54
CA SER A 283 -4.07 14.46 8.90
C SER A 283 -3.32 14.32 10.23
N ARG A 284 -3.82 13.46 11.11
CA ARG A 284 -3.23 13.18 12.42
C ARG A 284 -2.88 11.71 12.51
N TYR A 285 -1.62 11.43 12.78
CA TYR A 285 -1.08 10.10 12.98
C TYR A 285 -0.62 9.98 14.42
N GLN A 286 -1.03 8.91 15.08
CA GLN A 286 -0.70 8.63 16.47
C GLN A 286 0.73 8.13 16.59
N ALA A 287 1.35 8.41 17.73
CA ALA A 287 2.58 7.73 18.12
C ALA A 287 2.24 6.31 18.58
N SER A 288 3.10 5.36 18.27
CA SER A 288 3.03 3.97 18.74
C SER A 288 4.33 3.60 19.43
N PRO A 289 4.27 2.87 20.56
CA PRO A 289 5.46 2.45 21.27
C PRO A 289 6.29 1.44 20.47
N CYS A 290 7.60 1.49 20.68
CA CYS A 290 8.49 0.37 20.43
C CYS A 290 8.19 -0.73 21.46
N LEU A 291 7.69 -1.88 21.00
CA LEU A 291 7.39 -3.03 21.85
C LEU A 291 8.59 -3.95 21.91
N VAL A 292 9.14 -4.16 23.10
CA VAL A 292 10.30 -5.01 23.34
C VAL A 292 9.92 -6.14 24.30
N GLU A 293 10.10 -7.39 23.86
CA GLU A 293 10.03 -8.54 24.77
C GLU A 293 11.37 -8.74 25.48
N ARG A 294 11.36 -8.91 26.80
CA ARG A 294 12.56 -9.09 27.63
C ARG A 294 12.54 -10.45 28.33
N GLY A 295 13.63 -11.20 28.20
CA GLY A 295 13.84 -12.49 28.86
C GLY A 295 14.05 -12.38 30.37
N PRO A 296 14.13 -13.52 31.09
CA PRO A 296 14.49 -13.55 32.51
C PRO A 296 15.79 -12.79 32.79
N LEU A 297 15.92 -12.24 34.00
CA LEU A 297 17.20 -11.64 34.41
C LEU A 297 18.27 -12.74 34.52
N ILE A 298 19.50 -12.41 34.13
CA ILE A 298 20.66 -13.26 34.41
C ILE A 298 20.84 -13.26 35.94
N LYS A 299 20.65 -14.42 36.57
CA LYS A 299 20.98 -14.59 38.00
C LYS A 299 22.50 -14.52 38.13
N LYS A 300 22.99 -13.54 38.88
CA LYS A 300 24.39 -13.43 39.29
C LYS A 300 24.72 -14.49 40.35
#